data_AF-A0A916AZJ8-F1
#
_entry.id   AF-A0A916AZJ8-F1
#
_cell.length_a   1.000
_cell.length_b   1.000
_cell.length_c   1.000
_cell.angle_alpha   90.00
_cell.angle_beta   90.00
_cell.angle_gamma   90.00
#
_symmetry.space_group_name_H-M   'P 1'
#
loop_
_entity.id
_entity.type
_entity.pdbx_description
1 polymer ?
#
loop_
_entity_poly.entity_id
_entity_poly.type
_entity_poly.pdbx_seq_one_letter_code
_entity_poly.pdbx_strand_id
1 'polypeptide(L)'
;MMNHWMFRCKDISRKVSLGMDAGLPFHERLAVEFRLVMCRYCARYRKQLRQLREISGQIDTDLPGCEPSELLSEECKDRIKEALRSYQ
;
A
#
# COMPACT_ATOMS: atom_id res chain seq x y z
N MET A 1 -15.56 -25.80 -7.77
CA MET A 1 -16.56 -25.17 -6.89
C MET A 1 -16.08 -23.76 -6.56
N MET A 2 -16.57 -22.77 -7.30
CA MET A 2 -16.17 -21.37 -7.22
C MET A 2 -17.38 -20.55 -6.75
N ASN A 3 -17.60 -20.50 -5.44
CA ASN A 3 -18.60 -19.61 -4.86
C ASN A 3 -17.96 -18.23 -4.62
N HIS A 4 -17.67 -17.59 -5.75
CA HIS A 4 -17.09 -16.27 -5.96
C HIS A 4 -18.08 -15.13 -5.65
N TRP A 5 -18.75 -15.14 -4.48
CA TRP A 5 -19.50 -13.98 -3.98
C TRP A 5 -18.54 -12.89 -3.43
N MET A 6 -17.63 -12.49 -4.32
CA MET A 6 -16.86 -11.27 -4.49
C MET A 6 -16.26 -10.59 -3.26
N PHE A 7 -15.38 -11.37 -2.62
CA PHE A 7 -14.42 -11.00 -1.59
C PHE A 7 -15.01 -10.69 -0.22
N ARG A 8 -14.70 -11.54 0.77
CA ARG A 8 -14.97 -11.23 2.17
C ARG A 8 -14.28 -9.90 2.51
N CYS A 9 -14.86 -9.13 3.42
CA CYS A 9 -14.26 -7.87 3.87
C CYS A 9 -12.77 -8.03 4.24
N LYS A 10 -12.39 -9.19 4.80
CA LYS A 10 -11.02 -9.57 5.17
C LYS A 10 -10.07 -9.67 3.97
N ASP A 11 -10.54 -10.22 2.85
CA ASP A 11 -9.73 -10.35 1.65
C ASP A 11 -9.58 -8.99 0.97
N ILE A 12 -10.66 -8.19 0.96
CA ILE A 12 -10.61 -6.82 0.44
C ILE A 12 -9.71 -5.93 1.28
N SER A 13 -9.74 -6.02 2.61
CA SER A 13 -8.83 -5.22 3.44
C SER A 13 -7.37 -5.54 3.12
N ARG A 14 -7.04 -6.84 2.89
CA ARG A 14 -5.70 -7.24 2.47
C ARG A 14 -5.35 -6.69 1.09
N LYS A 15 -6.25 -6.82 0.11
CA LYS A 15 -6.02 -6.28 -1.25
C LYS A 15 -5.92 -4.76 -1.26
N VAL A 16 -6.72 -4.06 -0.45
CA VAL A 16 -6.64 -2.60 -0.30
C VAL A 16 -5.26 -2.20 0.23
N SER A 17 -4.72 -2.88 1.25
CA SER A 17 -3.34 -2.63 1.70
C SER A 17 -2.33 -2.93 0.62
N LEU A 18 -2.42 -4.12 0.00
CA LEU A 18 -1.49 -4.56 -1.05
C LEU A 18 -1.49 -3.58 -2.23
N GLY A 19 -2.65 -3.09 -2.65
CA GLY A 19 -2.80 -2.13 -3.75
C GLY A 19 -2.24 -0.75 -3.49
N MET A 20 -1.96 -0.42 -2.23
CA MET A 20 -1.29 0.80 -1.86
C MET A 20 0.22 0.60 -1.75
N ASP A 21 0.72 -0.63 -1.54
CA ASP A 21 2.16 -0.96 -1.45
C ASP A 21 2.75 -1.44 -2.78
N ALA A 22 1.99 -2.22 -3.54
CA ALA A 22 2.36 -2.82 -4.81
C ALA A 22 1.24 -2.62 -5.84
N GLY A 23 1.62 -2.54 -7.13
CA GLY A 23 0.64 -2.41 -8.21
C GLY A 23 -0.24 -3.64 -8.34
N LEU A 24 -1.50 -3.57 -7.90
CA LEU A 24 -2.48 -4.63 -8.18
C LEU A 24 -2.77 -4.71 -9.69
N PRO A 25 -2.97 -5.92 -10.24
CA PRO A 25 -3.46 -6.10 -11.60
C PRO A 25 -4.88 -5.51 -11.76
N PHE A 26 -5.18 -5.00 -12.95
CA PHE A 26 -6.37 -4.17 -13.21
C PHE A 26 -7.71 -4.83 -12.80
N HIS A 27 -7.85 -6.14 -13.04
CA HIS A 27 -9.06 -6.88 -12.68
C HIS A 27 -9.32 -6.90 -11.16
N GLU A 28 -8.26 -6.91 -10.34
CA GLU A 28 -8.39 -6.88 -8.88
C GLU A 28 -8.74 -5.50 -8.37
N ARG A 29 -8.29 -4.43 -9.05
CA ARG A 29 -8.68 -3.06 -8.72
C ARG A 29 -10.18 -2.85 -8.89
N LEU A 30 -10.74 -3.31 -10.03
CA LEU A 30 -12.18 -3.22 -10.28
C LEU A 30 -13.01 -3.96 -9.23
N ALA A 31 -12.56 -5.16 -8.85
CA ALA A 31 -13.18 -5.93 -7.78
C ALA A 31 -13.17 -5.22 -6.42
N VAL A 32 -12.05 -4.58 -6.07
CA VAL A 32 -11.92 -3.79 -4.84
C VAL A 32 -12.86 -2.59 -4.87
N GLU A 33 -12.87 -1.81 -5.95
CA GLU A 33 -13.76 -0.65 -6.07
C GLU A 33 -15.24 -1.04 -5.98
N PHE A 34 -15.64 -2.14 -6.61
CA PHE A 34 -17.01 -2.67 -6.48
C PHE A 34 -17.38 -3.00 -5.03
N ARG A 35 -16.48 -3.64 -4.26
CA ARG A 35 -16.73 -3.88 -2.83
C ARG A 35 -16.88 -2.58 -2.06
N LEU A 36 -16.03 -1.60 -2.33
CA LEU A 36 -16.02 -0.34 -1.58
C LEU A 36 -17.33 0.43 -1.78
N VAL A 37 -17.93 0.34 -2.97
CA VAL A 37 -19.25 0.92 -3.25
C VAL A 37 -20.35 0.19 -2.47
N MET A 38 -20.32 -1.13 -2.42
CA MET A 38 -21.38 -1.92 -1.74
C MET A 38 -21.21 -2.05 -0.22
N CYS A 39 -20.01 -1.83 0.31
CA CYS A 39 -19.69 -2.07 1.71
C CYS A 39 -19.07 -0.83 2.39
N ARG A 40 -19.91 -0.13 3.15
CA ARG A 40 -19.52 1.08 3.90
C ARG A 40 -18.34 0.85 4.87
N TYR A 41 -18.23 -0.34 5.46
CA TYR A 41 -17.12 -0.67 6.37
C TYR A 41 -15.79 -0.76 5.63
N CYS A 42 -15.76 -1.40 4.45
CA CYS A 42 -14.56 -1.46 3.62
C CYS A 42 -14.15 -0.06 3.14
N ALA A 43 -15.12 0.78 2.77
CA ALA A 43 -14.86 2.18 2.40
C ALA A 43 -14.24 2.97 3.57
N ARG A 44 -14.77 2.81 4.79
CA ARG A 44 -14.23 3.44 6.00
C ARG A 44 -12.80 2.95 6.29
N TYR A 45 -12.55 1.65 6.18
CA TYR A 45 -11.22 1.08 6.37
C TYR A 45 -10.21 1.66 5.38
N ARG A 46 -10.55 1.76 4.08
CA ARG A 46 -9.68 2.40 3.07
C ARG A 46 -9.37 3.85 3.43
N LYS A 47 -10.35 4.60 3.94
CA LYS A 47 -10.14 5.99 4.37
C LYS A 47 -9.17 6.07 5.56
N GLN A 48 -9.37 5.23 6.58
CA GLN A 48 -8.50 5.16 7.75
C GLN A 48 -7.06 4.79 7.36
N LEU A 49 -6.89 3.81 6.48
CA LEU A 49 -5.57 3.38 6.04
C LEU A 49 -4.85 4.47 5.24
N ARG A 50 -5.58 5.26 4.44
CA ARG A 50 -5.03 6.42 3.73
C ARG A 50 -4.57 7.51 4.69
N GLN A 51 -5.40 7.84 5.68
CA GLN A 51 -5.04 8.83 6.71
C GLN A 51 -3.81 8.40 7.50
N LEU A 52 -3.73 7.11 7.86
CA LEU A 52 -2.58 6.58 8.57
C LEU A 52 -1.29 6.77 7.75
N ARG A 53 -1.32 6.49 6.44
CA ARG A 53 -0.15 6.71 5.58
C ARG A 53 0.22 8.16 5.39
N GLU A 54 -0.76 9.03 5.25
CA GLU A 54 -0.52 10.46 5.10
C GLU A 54 0.17 11.02 6.35
N ILE A 55 -0.31 10.64 7.53
CA ILE A 55 0.31 11.00 8.81
C ILE A 55 1.71 10.37 8.93
N SER A 56 1.86 9.09 8.60
CA SER A 56 3.17 8.42 8.66
C SER A 56 4.20 9.05 7.71
N GLY A 57 3.80 9.45 6.49
CA GLY A 57 4.69 10.14 5.56
C GLY A 57 5.01 11.58 5.96
N GLN A 58 4.08 12.26 6.66
CA GLN A 58 4.32 13.59 7.22
C GLN A 58 5.28 13.55 8.41
N ILE A 59 5.27 12.49 9.22
CA ILE A 59 6.23 12.31 10.33
C ILE A 59 7.68 12.35 9.82
N ASP A 60 7.95 11.81 8.63
CA ASP A 60 9.29 11.87 8.01
C ASP A 60 9.66 13.29 7.55
N THR A 61 8.69 14.20 7.40
CA THR A 61 8.90 15.53 6.78
C THR A 61 8.80 16.70 7.79
N ASP A 62 7.98 16.58 8.84
CA ASP A 62 7.59 17.71 9.70
C ASP A 62 8.25 17.72 11.10
N LEU A 63 9.19 16.81 11.39
CA LEU A 63 9.95 16.84 12.65
C LEU A 63 11.01 17.97 12.59
N PRO A 64 10.90 19.04 13.40
CA PRO A 64 11.92 20.09 13.45
C PRO A 64 13.21 19.52 14.04
N GLY A 65 14.20 19.29 13.17
CA GLY A 65 15.48 18.62 13.49
C GLY A 65 15.70 17.28 12.80
N CYS A 66 14.75 16.80 12.00
CA CYS A 66 14.98 15.72 11.06
C CYS A 66 15.45 16.35 9.74
N GLU A 67 16.76 16.35 9.51
CA GLU A 67 17.31 16.63 8.17
C GLU A 67 16.55 15.77 7.16
N PRO A 68 16.18 16.32 5.98
CA PRO A 68 15.32 15.63 5.01
C PRO A 68 15.88 14.24 4.78
N SER A 69 15.14 13.24 5.30
CA SER A 69 15.38 11.80 5.22
C SER A 69 16.80 11.50 4.73
N GLU A 70 17.76 11.28 5.64
CA GLU A 70 19.15 10.87 5.32
C GLU A 70 19.11 9.97 4.09
N LEU A 71 19.29 10.59 2.91
CA LEU A 71 19.09 9.89 1.67
C LEU A 71 20.16 8.83 1.71
N LEU A 72 19.76 7.56 1.50
CA LEU A 72 20.73 6.47 1.44
C LEU A 72 21.90 6.94 0.59
N SER A 73 23.11 6.87 1.12
CA SER A 73 24.32 7.14 0.34
C SER A 73 24.21 6.41 -0.98
N GLU A 74 24.67 7.01 -2.08
CA GLU A 74 24.60 6.40 -3.41
C GLU A 74 25.20 4.99 -3.42
N GLU A 75 26.23 4.75 -2.60
CA GLU A 75 26.81 3.42 -2.37
C GLU A 75 25.82 2.42 -1.76
N CYS A 76 25.03 2.83 -0.76
CA CYS A 76 23.97 1.99 -0.18
C CYS A 76 22.87 1.70 -1.20
N LYS A 77 22.48 2.69 -2.02
CA LYS A 77 21.48 2.49 -3.08
C LYS A 77 21.97 1.48 -4.11
N ASP A 78 23.23 1.57 -4.53
CA ASP A 78 23.79 0.67 -5.54
C ASP A 78 23.97 -0.77 -5.02
N ARG A 79 24.35 -0.94 -3.75
CA ARG A 79 24.36 -2.26 -3.10
C ARG A 79 22.97 -2.91 -3.07
N ILE A 80 21.93 -2.14 -2.79
CA ILE A 80 20.55 -2.64 -2.78
C ILE A 80 20.11 -3.01 -4.20
N LYS A 81 20.39 -2.16 -5.20
CA LYS A 81 20.09 -2.48 -6.62
C LYS A 81 20.77 -3.76 -7.10
N GLU A 82 22.01 -3.99 -6.66
CA GLU A 82 22.75 -5.20 -7.04
C GLU A 82 22.19 -6.46 -6.39
N ALA A 83 21.86 -6.38 -5.09
CA ALA A 83 21.23 -7.49 -4.36
C ALA A 83 19.84 -7.85 -4.93
N LEU A 84 19.08 -6.87 -5.41
CA LEU A 84 17.78 -7.12 -6.04
C LEU A 84 17.92 -7.74 -7.44
N ARG A 85 18.96 -7.37 -8.20
CA ARG A 85 19.26 -7.97 -9.52
C ARG A 85 19.71 -9.42 -9.42
N SER A 86 20.45 -9.80 -8.38
CA SER A 86 20.88 -11.19 -8.17
C SER A 86 19.78 -12.12 -7.65
N TYR A 87 18.64 -11.56 -7.24
CA TYR A 87 17.47 -12.32 -6.76
C TYR A 87 16.41 -12.55 -7.87
N GLN A 88 16.64 -12.06 -9.09
CA GLN A 88 15.86 -12.38 -10.29
C GLN A 88 16.32 -13.69 -10.93
#